data_AF-A0A970QX17-F1
#
_entry.id   AF-A0A970QX17-F1
#
_cell.length_a   1.000
_cell.length_b   1.000
_cell.length_c   1.000
_cell.angle_alpha   90.00
_cell.angle_beta   90.00
_cell.angle_gamma   90.00
#
_symmetry.space_group_name_H-M   'P 1'
#
loop_
_entity.id
_entity.type
_entity.pdbx_description
1 polymer ?
#
loop_
_entity_poly.entity_id
_entity_poly.type
_entity_poly.pdbx_seq_one_letter_code
_entity_poly.pdbx_strand_id
1 'polypeptide(L)'
;MLSLKENVYETLKNGKPDAFVNEWEPFPQVWDPIFYYMNPVAPGQTAINPLGVKLYWGENEPGAMPIVTDETKVVRDVTKWRDYVTFPDLTKVPLDWKQAKADADKIRAEDKFVMVWNVTGLFESSHFLMGFEDTLVNLLEEPEAMHDLITAIKNFKLQQLQMLIDNLHPDVIMFHDDWGSKFNLFMHPDVWREFYKPHYFDIYGLIKKNNIIAMHHADSYLQPIAKDMVEVGIDIWEGILPSNDIQKIKKDTDYKLTLMGGIDAAIVDIPNWTEEIVRAEVARACRDYSEGGCFIPCLTYGGEGSIYPGVNDVIMDEIRNQSKIYFK
;
A
#
# COMPACT_ATOMS: atom_id res chain seq x y z
N MET A 1 -13.97 -27.07 1.96
CA MET A 1 -14.04 -25.62 1.74
C MET A 1 -13.13 -25.00 2.77
N LEU A 2 -12.06 -24.37 2.33
CA LEU A 2 -11.13 -23.63 3.16
C LEU A 2 -11.84 -22.37 3.69
N SER A 3 -11.46 -21.93 4.89
CA SER A 3 -11.82 -20.62 5.42
C SER A 3 -11.20 -19.49 4.58
N LEU A 4 -11.65 -18.25 4.80
CA LEU A 4 -11.08 -17.06 4.16
C LEU A 4 -9.56 -16.97 4.40
N LYS A 5 -9.11 -17.17 5.65
CA LYS A 5 -7.68 -17.13 6.01
C LYS A 5 -6.89 -18.26 5.38
N GLU A 6 -7.42 -19.48 5.38
CA GLU A 6 -6.76 -20.62 4.75
C GLU A 6 -6.58 -20.40 3.24
N ASN A 7 -7.59 -19.86 2.54
CA ASN A 7 -7.46 -19.51 1.13
C ASN A 7 -6.37 -18.45 0.87
N VAL A 8 -6.24 -17.44 1.75
CA VAL A 8 -5.13 -16.48 1.67
C VAL A 8 -3.79 -17.18 1.88
N TYR A 9 -3.63 -18.00 2.92
CA TYR A 9 -2.37 -18.70 3.19
C TYR A 9 -1.96 -19.66 2.08
N GLU A 10 -2.91 -20.39 1.48
CA GLU A 10 -2.64 -21.24 0.32
C GLU A 10 -2.26 -20.40 -0.90
N THR A 11 -2.90 -19.25 -1.12
CA THR A 11 -2.55 -18.32 -2.21
C THR A 11 -1.12 -17.78 -2.04
N LEU A 12 -0.74 -17.35 -0.83
CA LEU A 12 0.60 -16.83 -0.51
C LEU A 12 1.71 -17.84 -0.73
N LYS A 13 1.45 -19.13 -0.49
CA LYS A 13 2.43 -20.21 -0.60
C LYS A 13 2.48 -20.86 -1.98
N ASN A 14 1.71 -20.34 -2.93
CA ASN A 14 1.42 -21.00 -4.21
C ASN A 14 0.96 -22.47 -4.01
N GLY A 15 0.08 -22.66 -3.04
CA GLY A 15 -0.45 -23.95 -2.62
C GLY A 15 -1.69 -24.38 -3.40
N LYS A 16 -2.71 -24.85 -2.69
CA LYS A 16 -3.96 -25.36 -3.26
C LYS A 16 -5.17 -24.66 -2.64
N PRO A 17 -5.37 -23.36 -2.91
CA PRO A 17 -6.62 -22.70 -2.52
C PRO A 17 -7.80 -23.36 -3.24
N ASP A 18 -9.00 -23.24 -2.68
CA ASP A 18 -10.24 -23.76 -3.27
C ASP A 18 -11.19 -22.67 -3.77
N ALA A 19 -10.75 -21.42 -3.71
CA ALA A 19 -11.36 -20.26 -4.35
C ALA A 19 -10.31 -19.17 -4.60
N PHE A 20 -10.63 -18.19 -5.44
CA PHE A 20 -9.91 -16.91 -5.39
C PHE A 20 -10.16 -16.26 -4.03
N VAL A 21 -9.14 -15.58 -3.50
CA VAL A 21 -9.37 -14.61 -2.42
C VAL A 21 -10.23 -13.49 -3.00
N ASN A 22 -11.33 -13.17 -2.31
CA ASN A 22 -12.30 -12.21 -2.80
C ASN A 22 -11.96 -10.79 -2.32
N GLU A 23 -11.09 -10.12 -3.06
CA GLU A 23 -10.65 -8.75 -2.79
C GLU A 23 -10.23 -8.54 -1.32
N TRP A 24 -10.82 -7.54 -0.68
CA TRP A 24 -10.60 -7.10 0.69
C TRP A 24 -11.41 -7.87 1.73
N GLU A 25 -12.26 -8.84 1.33
CA GLU A 25 -13.12 -9.60 2.24
C GLU A 25 -12.38 -10.20 3.46
N PRO A 26 -11.16 -10.77 3.33
CA PRO A 26 -10.41 -11.28 4.48
C PRO A 26 -9.59 -10.22 5.22
N PHE A 27 -9.46 -9.00 4.69
CA PHE A 27 -8.58 -7.92 5.17
C PHE A 27 -9.32 -6.68 5.72
N PRO A 28 -10.24 -6.80 6.70
CA PRO A 28 -10.81 -5.61 7.34
C PRO A 28 -9.74 -4.68 7.93
N GLN A 29 -9.95 -3.38 7.73
CA GLN A 29 -8.99 -2.35 8.10
C GLN A 29 -9.28 -1.81 9.50
N VAL A 30 -8.22 -1.61 10.29
CA VAL A 30 -8.26 -0.92 11.59
C VAL A 30 -7.54 0.41 11.45
N TRP A 31 -8.27 1.49 11.64
CA TRP A 31 -7.71 2.84 11.72
C TRP A 31 -7.18 3.11 13.11
N ASP A 32 -5.96 3.62 13.18
CA ASP A 32 -5.20 3.77 14.42
C ASP A 32 -4.93 5.26 14.74
N PRO A 33 -4.62 5.60 16.00
CA PRO A 33 -4.39 7.00 16.39
C PRO A 33 -3.14 7.63 15.76
N ILE A 34 -2.15 6.85 15.30
CA ILE A 34 -0.99 7.38 14.56
C ILE A 34 -1.46 7.90 13.20
N PHE A 35 -2.31 7.15 12.48
CA PHE A 35 -2.87 7.61 11.21
C PHE A 35 -3.54 8.98 11.34
N TYR A 36 -4.41 9.15 12.33
CA TYR A 36 -5.11 10.42 12.57
C TYR A 36 -4.18 11.54 13.06
N TYR A 37 -3.15 11.21 13.85
CA TYR A 37 -2.15 12.17 14.28
C TYR A 37 -1.32 12.71 13.09
N MET A 38 -0.99 11.83 12.15
CA MET A 38 -0.20 12.18 10.95
C MET A 38 -1.06 12.82 9.84
N ASN A 39 -2.37 12.55 9.82
CA ASN A 39 -3.31 13.08 8.83
C ASN A 39 -4.46 13.85 9.52
N PRO A 40 -4.19 15.01 10.14
CA PRO A 40 -5.17 15.73 10.96
C PRO A 40 -6.19 16.55 10.13
N VAL A 41 -6.42 16.19 8.87
CA VAL A 41 -7.24 16.94 7.92
C VAL A 41 -8.57 16.21 7.66
N ALA A 42 -9.63 16.98 7.43
CA ALA A 42 -10.97 16.47 7.08
C ALA A 42 -11.41 17.02 5.71
N PRO A 43 -12.40 16.39 5.04
CA PRO A 43 -12.92 16.87 3.76
C PRO A 43 -13.32 18.36 3.79
N GLY A 44 -12.95 19.08 2.73
CA GLY A 44 -13.15 20.52 2.58
C GLY A 44 -12.14 21.38 3.37
N GLN A 45 -11.15 20.80 4.04
CA GLN A 45 -10.23 21.53 4.94
C GLN A 45 -8.76 21.42 4.55
N THR A 46 -7.97 22.31 5.12
CA THR A 46 -6.50 22.24 5.13
C THR A 46 -5.99 22.08 6.55
N ALA A 47 -4.93 21.29 6.75
CA ALA A 47 -4.23 21.21 8.03
C ALA A 47 -2.72 21.15 7.81
N ILE A 48 -1.94 21.33 8.88
CA ILE A 48 -0.50 21.08 8.88
C ILE A 48 -0.26 19.87 9.77
N ASN A 49 0.44 18.87 9.23
CA ASN A 49 0.76 17.66 9.98
C ASN A 49 1.97 17.88 10.93
N PRO A 50 2.28 16.91 11.80
CA PRO A 50 3.40 17.02 12.75
C PRO A 50 4.79 17.21 12.12
N LEU A 51 4.96 16.92 10.83
CA LEU A 51 6.21 17.15 10.09
C LEU A 51 6.26 18.52 9.41
N GLY A 52 5.23 19.36 9.58
CA GLY A 52 5.13 20.68 8.95
C GLY A 52 4.51 20.67 7.56
N VAL A 53 4.12 19.51 7.02
CA VAL A 53 3.54 19.40 5.68
C VAL A 53 2.12 19.95 5.70
N LYS A 54 1.83 20.89 4.79
CA LYS A 54 0.48 21.39 4.56
C LYS A 54 -0.30 20.38 3.72
N LEU A 55 -1.43 19.92 4.25
CA LEU A 55 -2.34 18.99 3.62
C LEU A 55 -3.65 19.70 3.23
N TYR A 56 -4.27 19.23 2.17
CA TYR A 56 -5.63 19.60 1.76
C TYR A 56 -6.43 18.34 1.42
N TRP A 57 -7.64 18.24 1.95
CA TRP A 57 -8.60 17.22 1.55
C TRP A 57 -9.79 17.92 0.91
N GLY A 58 -9.95 17.77 -0.41
CA GLY A 58 -11.12 18.30 -1.11
C GLY A 58 -12.42 17.62 -0.69
N GLU A 59 -13.54 18.35 -0.72
CA GLU A 59 -14.84 17.82 -0.24
C GLU A 59 -15.30 16.57 -1.01
N ASN A 60 -14.95 16.48 -2.29
CA ASN A 60 -15.30 15.36 -3.17
C ASN A 60 -14.07 14.52 -3.56
N GLU A 61 -12.94 14.70 -2.87
CA GLU A 61 -11.72 13.95 -3.16
C GLU A 61 -11.63 12.71 -2.27
N PRO A 62 -11.09 11.58 -2.77
CA PRO A 62 -11.03 10.33 -2.02
C PRO A 62 -10.05 10.38 -0.84
N GLY A 63 -9.13 11.34 -0.81
CA GLY A 63 -8.14 11.48 0.25
C GLY A 63 -7.47 12.84 0.27
N ALA A 64 -6.62 13.04 1.28
CA ALA A 64 -5.83 14.25 1.43
C ALA A 64 -4.57 14.21 0.56
N MET A 65 -4.18 15.36 0.02
CA MET A 65 -2.97 15.56 -0.77
C MET A 65 -2.09 16.65 -0.15
N PRO A 66 -0.76 16.57 -0.29
CA PRO A 66 0.14 17.61 0.17
C PRO A 66 0.06 18.83 -0.77
N ILE A 67 0.10 20.03 -0.20
CA ILE A 67 0.30 21.27 -0.95
C ILE A 67 1.77 21.64 -0.82
N VAL A 68 2.56 21.35 -1.85
CA VAL A 68 4.00 21.65 -1.89
C VAL A 68 4.28 22.66 -3.00
N THR A 69 4.54 23.90 -2.61
CA THR A 69 4.98 25.01 -3.47
C THR A 69 6.27 25.61 -2.91
N ASP A 70 6.86 26.59 -3.58
CA ASP A 70 8.04 27.30 -3.03
C ASP A 70 7.77 27.97 -1.69
N GLU A 71 6.52 28.41 -1.45
CA GLU A 71 6.09 28.99 -0.20
C GLU A 71 5.83 27.95 0.89
N THR A 72 5.29 26.77 0.53
CA THR A 72 4.81 25.77 1.49
C THR A 72 5.71 24.57 1.69
N LYS A 73 6.72 24.33 0.83
CA LYS A 73 7.68 23.23 1.03
C LYS A 73 8.38 23.39 2.38
N VAL A 74 8.49 22.30 3.12
CA VAL A 74 9.08 22.28 4.46
C VAL A 74 10.60 22.35 4.34
N VAL A 75 11.19 21.42 3.60
CA VAL A 75 12.63 21.35 3.37
C VAL A 75 12.95 22.13 2.10
N ARG A 76 13.63 23.28 2.27
CA ARG A 76 14.06 24.13 1.15
C ARG A 76 15.49 23.85 0.68
N ASP A 77 16.29 23.23 1.54
CA ASP A 77 17.67 22.83 1.31
C ASP A 77 17.88 21.50 2.03
N VAL A 78 18.03 20.41 1.28
CA VAL A 78 18.15 19.07 1.86
C VAL A 78 19.45 18.91 2.65
N THR A 79 20.51 19.64 2.31
CA THR A 79 21.78 19.61 3.06
C THR A 79 21.63 20.14 4.49
N LYS A 80 20.54 20.88 4.75
CA LYS A 80 20.16 21.42 6.06
C LYS A 80 18.78 20.93 6.50
N TRP A 81 18.32 19.76 6.05
CA TRP A 81 16.94 19.28 6.31
C TRP A 81 16.53 19.32 7.80
N ARG A 82 17.49 19.11 8.72
CA ARG A 82 17.27 19.16 10.19
C ARG A 82 16.87 20.52 10.73
N ASP A 83 17.18 21.60 10.03
CA ASP A 83 16.77 22.95 10.41
C ASP A 83 15.27 23.17 10.14
N TYR A 84 14.66 22.33 9.30
CA TYR A 84 13.28 22.46 8.84
C TYR A 84 12.32 21.42 9.43
N VAL A 85 12.79 20.19 9.65
CA VAL A 85 11.94 19.06 10.06
C VAL A 85 12.40 18.50 11.39
N THR A 86 11.46 18.37 12.32
CA THR A 86 11.65 17.63 13.58
C THR A 86 10.67 16.45 13.60
N PHE A 87 11.20 15.24 13.63
CA PHE A 87 10.39 14.04 13.79
C PHE A 87 9.93 13.93 15.25
N PRO A 88 8.60 13.87 15.53
CA PRO A 88 8.12 13.76 16.89
C PRO A 88 8.47 12.39 17.47
N ASP A 89 8.78 12.35 18.76
CA ASP A 89 8.87 11.09 19.50
C ASP A 89 7.45 10.60 19.83
N LEU A 90 6.95 9.66 19.05
CA LEU A 90 5.57 9.17 19.18
C LEU A 90 5.27 8.53 20.53
N THR A 91 6.30 8.05 21.26
CA THR A 91 6.11 7.50 22.61
C THR A 91 5.71 8.55 23.65
N LYS A 92 5.93 9.84 23.33
CA LYS A 92 5.54 10.98 24.17
C LYS A 92 4.21 11.61 23.74
N VAL A 93 3.63 11.19 22.63
CA VAL A 93 2.34 11.68 22.14
C VAL A 93 1.22 10.90 22.83
N PRO A 94 0.21 11.58 23.42
CA PRO A 94 -0.92 10.89 24.06
C PRO A 94 -1.88 10.34 22.99
N LEU A 95 -1.60 9.14 22.50
CA LEU A 95 -2.40 8.44 21.51
C LEU A 95 -3.47 7.55 22.18
N ASP A 96 -4.74 7.72 21.80
CA ASP A 96 -5.84 6.88 22.29
C ASP A 96 -6.06 5.67 21.37
N TRP A 97 -5.70 4.48 21.87
CA TRP A 97 -5.81 3.21 21.15
C TRP A 97 -7.12 2.47 21.41
N LYS A 98 -8.03 3.01 22.23
CA LYS A 98 -9.20 2.27 22.71
C LYS A 98 -10.09 1.80 21.58
N GLN A 99 -10.40 2.68 20.62
CA GLN A 99 -11.28 2.35 19.50
C GLN A 99 -10.61 1.33 18.57
N ALA A 100 -9.36 1.58 18.16
CA ALA A 100 -8.59 0.68 17.30
C ALA A 100 -8.47 -0.75 17.89
N LYS A 101 -8.27 -0.87 19.21
CA LYS A 101 -8.24 -2.17 19.90
C LYS A 101 -9.61 -2.87 19.86
N ALA A 102 -10.70 -2.14 20.10
CA ALA A 102 -12.04 -2.70 20.03
C ALA A 102 -12.41 -3.18 18.61
N ASP A 103 -12.01 -2.42 17.59
CA ASP A 103 -12.22 -2.80 16.19
C ASP A 103 -11.40 -4.04 15.81
N ALA A 104 -10.13 -4.10 16.23
CA ALA A 104 -9.29 -5.27 16.04
C ALA A 104 -9.87 -6.52 16.74
N ASP A 105 -10.36 -6.39 17.97
CA ASP A 105 -10.99 -7.50 18.71
C ASP A 105 -12.26 -8.01 18.01
N LYS A 106 -13.08 -7.09 17.47
CA LYS A 106 -14.26 -7.44 16.68
C LYS A 106 -13.87 -8.22 15.42
N ILE A 107 -12.89 -7.73 14.65
CA ILE A 107 -12.41 -8.38 13.42
C ILE A 107 -11.84 -9.78 13.72
N ARG A 108 -11.07 -9.94 14.81
CA ARG A 108 -10.56 -11.27 15.21
C ARG A 108 -11.70 -12.23 15.56
N ALA A 109 -12.77 -11.75 16.20
CA ALA A 109 -13.94 -12.58 16.52
C ALA A 109 -14.72 -13.04 15.28
N GLU A 110 -14.57 -12.36 14.14
CA GLU A 110 -15.12 -12.74 12.84
C GLU A 110 -14.20 -13.69 12.04
N ASP A 111 -13.08 -14.13 12.63
CA ASP A 111 -12.06 -14.97 12.00
C ASP A 111 -11.45 -14.36 10.72
N LYS A 112 -11.33 -13.03 10.68
CA LYS A 112 -10.69 -12.26 9.59
C LYS A 112 -9.32 -11.73 10.02
N PHE A 113 -8.53 -11.25 9.07
CA PHE A 113 -7.23 -10.64 9.37
C PHE A 113 -7.41 -9.22 9.91
N VAL A 114 -6.75 -8.92 11.02
CA VAL A 114 -6.59 -7.53 11.47
C VAL A 114 -5.54 -6.88 10.60
N MET A 115 -5.96 -6.02 9.67
CA MET A 115 -5.06 -5.23 8.84
C MET A 115 -4.94 -3.81 9.38
N VAL A 116 -3.71 -3.30 9.51
CA VAL A 116 -3.43 -1.89 9.84
C VAL A 116 -2.57 -1.26 8.75
N TRP A 117 -2.59 0.06 8.69
CA TRP A 117 -1.89 0.83 7.68
C TRP A 117 -0.64 1.52 8.21
N ASN A 118 0.38 1.63 7.37
CA ASN A 118 1.46 2.60 7.51
C ASN A 118 1.64 3.34 6.18
N VAL A 119 1.02 4.53 6.09
CA VAL A 119 0.93 5.30 4.83
C VAL A 119 2.04 6.31 4.65
N THR A 120 2.17 6.90 3.45
CA THR A 120 3.14 7.96 3.13
C THR A 120 4.56 7.46 3.36
N GLY A 121 5.03 6.58 2.47
CA GLY A 121 6.29 5.85 2.61
C GLY A 121 7.54 6.70 2.56
N LEU A 122 8.68 6.10 2.19
CA LEU A 122 9.97 6.80 2.25
C LEU A 122 10.10 7.83 1.12
N PHE A 123 9.73 7.44 -0.10
CA PHE A 123 9.72 8.31 -1.25
C PHE A 123 8.63 9.37 -1.13
N GLU A 124 7.41 8.97 -0.78
CA GLU A 124 6.31 9.90 -0.53
C GLU A 124 6.63 10.91 0.56
N SER A 125 7.15 10.47 1.71
CA SER A 125 7.56 11.40 2.77
C SER A 125 8.60 12.40 2.27
N SER A 126 9.51 11.97 1.38
CA SER A 126 10.53 12.87 0.80
C SER A 126 9.87 13.96 -0.05
N HIS A 127 8.99 13.59 -0.99
CA HIS A 127 8.36 14.59 -1.85
C HIS A 127 7.22 15.37 -1.18
N PHE A 128 6.65 14.87 -0.08
CA PHE A 128 5.76 15.66 0.78
C PHE A 128 6.52 16.78 1.49
N LEU A 129 7.81 16.57 1.82
CA LEU A 129 8.64 17.55 2.52
C LEU A 129 9.21 18.63 1.60
N MET A 130 9.67 18.27 0.41
CA MET A 130 10.38 19.21 -0.50
C MET A 130 9.76 19.36 -1.88
N GLY A 131 8.87 18.46 -2.29
CA GLY A 131 8.30 18.42 -3.64
C GLY A 131 8.96 17.35 -4.49
N PHE A 132 8.26 16.97 -5.56
CA PHE A 132 8.63 15.84 -6.41
C PHE A 132 9.92 16.08 -7.19
N GLU A 133 10.02 17.26 -7.83
CA GLU A 133 11.20 17.66 -8.61
C GLU A 133 12.44 17.77 -7.71
N ASP A 134 12.33 18.51 -6.60
CA ASP A 134 13.42 18.66 -5.62
C ASP A 134 13.87 17.30 -5.07
N THR A 135 12.95 16.37 -4.80
CA THR A 135 13.31 15.02 -4.34
C THR A 135 14.14 14.28 -5.38
N LEU A 136 13.68 14.24 -6.64
CA LEU A 136 14.37 13.51 -7.71
C LEU A 136 15.73 14.13 -8.07
N VAL A 137 15.84 15.46 -8.07
CA VAL A 137 17.11 16.18 -8.31
C VAL A 137 18.09 15.91 -7.16
N ASN A 138 17.64 16.02 -5.91
CA ASN A 138 18.50 15.83 -4.75
C ASN A 138 19.02 14.39 -4.60
N LEU A 139 18.30 13.37 -5.10
CA LEU A 139 18.85 12.00 -5.19
C LEU A 139 20.13 11.94 -6.04
N LEU A 140 20.29 12.86 -7.00
CA LEU A 140 21.46 12.92 -7.88
C LEU A 140 22.50 13.92 -7.39
N GLU A 141 22.07 15.10 -6.96
CA GLU A 141 22.96 16.22 -6.64
C GLU A 141 23.45 16.22 -5.19
N GLU A 142 22.64 15.71 -4.25
CA GLU A 142 22.90 15.76 -2.80
C GLU A 142 22.73 14.37 -2.13
N PRO A 143 23.40 13.31 -2.63
CA PRO A 143 23.16 11.93 -2.21
C PRO A 143 23.41 11.69 -0.72
N GLU A 144 24.42 12.32 -0.13
CA GLU A 144 24.73 12.19 1.30
C GLU A 144 23.59 12.71 2.18
N ALA A 145 23.04 13.88 1.83
CA ALA A 145 21.94 14.49 2.55
C ALA A 145 20.63 13.71 2.37
N MET A 146 20.39 13.18 1.16
CA MET A 146 19.23 12.32 0.89
C MET A 146 19.29 11.00 1.66
N HIS A 147 20.42 10.30 1.68
CA HIS A 147 20.57 9.09 2.51
C HIS A 147 20.28 9.36 3.98
N ASP A 148 20.75 10.48 4.49
CA ASP A 148 20.58 10.87 5.88
C ASP A 148 19.12 11.23 6.20
N LEU A 149 18.44 12.00 5.34
CA LEU A 149 17.01 12.29 5.47
C LEU A 149 16.16 11.02 5.37
N ILE A 150 16.38 10.18 4.36
CA ILE A 150 15.62 8.93 4.18
C ILE A 150 15.84 7.99 5.37
N THR A 151 17.06 7.93 5.92
CA THR A 151 17.34 7.18 7.15
C THR A 151 16.52 7.69 8.34
N ALA A 152 16.39 9.01 8.49
CA ALA A 152 15.57 9.61 9.54
C ALA A 152 14.08 9.28 9.36
N ILE A 153 13.55 9.39 8.13
CA ILE A 153 12.18 8.99 7.79
C ILE A 153 11.97 7.51 8.11
N LYS A 154 12.89 6.63 7.70
CA LYS A 154 12.82 5.19 7.99
C LYS A 154 12.77 4.92 9.50
N ASN A 155 13.61 5.59 10.29
CA ASN A 155 13.61 5.39 11.74
C ASN A 155 12.28 5.82 12.37
N PHE A 156 11.67 6.90 11.87
CA PHE A 156 10.34 7.32 12.28
C PHE A 156 9.25 6.30 11.88
N LYS A 157 9.34 5.73 10.67
CA LYS A 157 8.45 4.64 10.20
C LYS A 157 8.58 3.38 11.05
N LEU A 158 9.80 2.97 11.41
CA LEU A 158 10.02 1.85 12.32
C LEU A 158 9.40 2.10 13.71
N GLN A 159 9.45 3.34 14.22
CA GLN A 159 8.77 3.69 15.47
C GLN A 159 7.24 3.51 15.35
N GLN A 160 6.65 4.00 14.25
CA GLN A 160 5.22 3.82 13.98
C GLN A 160 4.84 2.33 13.93
N LEU A 161 5.58 1.56 13.13
CA LEU A 161 5.36 0.12 12.96
C LEU A 161 5.46 -0.63 14.30
N GLN A 162 6.49 -0.35 15.10
CA GLN A 162 6.63 -0.98 16.41
C GLN A 162 5.41 -0.69 17.31
N MET A 163 4.93 0.55 17.33
CA MET A 163 3.75 0.90 18.12
C MET A 163 2.46 0.24 17.62
N LEU A 164 2.27 0.12 16.30
CA LEU A 164 1.16 -0.63 15.71
C LEU A 164 1.20 -2.11 16.14
N ILE A 165 2.38 -2.73 16.04
CA ILE A 165 2.59 -4.13 16.44
C ILE A 165 2.27 -4.32 17.92
N ASP A 166 2.83 -3.49 18.79
CA ASP A 166 2.70 -3.62 20.25
C ASP A 166 1.26 -3.38 20.74
N ASN A 167 0.52 -2.50 20.07
CA ASN A 167 -0.83 -2.13 20.51
C ASN A 167 -1.94 -2.95 19.87
N LEU A 168 -1.78 -3.37 18.61
CA LEU A 168 -2.86 -3.98 17.84
C LEU A 168 -2.59 -5.43 17.46
N HIS A 169 -1.34 -5.92 17.56
CA HIS A 169 -0.96 -7.29 17.14
C HIS A 169 -1.60 -7.66 15.78
N PRO A 170 -1.36 -6.86 14.72
CA PRO A 170 -2.02 -7.05 13.44
C PRO A 170 -1.55 -8.35 12.77
N ASP A 171 -2.43 -8.95 11.97
CA ASP A 171 -2.05 -10.09 11.13
C ASP A 171 -1.41 -9.63 9.80
N VAL A 172 -1.81 -8.44 9.33
CA VAL A 172 -1.35 -7.81 8.09
C VAL A 172 -0.98 -6.36 8.38
N ILE A 173 0.19 -5.94 7.90
CA ILE A 173 0.52 -4.51 7.82
C ILE A 173 0.59 -4.16 6.35
N MET A 174 -0.24 -3.18 5.95
CA MET A 174 -0.14 -2.58 4.63
C MET A 174 0.72 -1.33 4.69
N PHE A 175 1.88 -1.38 4.02
CA PHE A 175 2.80 -0.26 3.89
C PHE A 175 2.62 0.41 2.52
N HIS A 176 2.42 1.72 2.49
CA HIS A 176 2.21 2.49 1.26
C HIS A 176 3.47 3.22 0.82
N ASP A 177 3.86 3.13 -0.45
CA ASP A 177 4.78 4.08 -1.08
C ASP A 177 4.77 3.93 -2.61
N ASP A 178 4.35 4.97 -3.35
CA ASP A 178 4.27 4.89 -4.81
C ASP A 178 5.61 5.23 -5.47
N TRP A 179 6.29 4.19 -5.98
CA TRP A 179 7.58 4.36 -6.66
C TRP A 179 7.49 4.59 -8.17
N GLY A 180 6.28 4.64 -8.72
CA GLY A 180 6.06 4.81 -10.15
C GLY A 180 4.76 5.49 -10.53
N SER A 181 4.67 5.84 -11.80
CA SER A 181 3.44 6.21 -12.48
C SER A 181 2.78 4.97 -13.10
N LYS A 182 1.68 5.16 -13.83
CA LYS A 182 1.05 4.11 -14.66
C LYS A 182 2.00 3.46 -15.68
N PHE A 183 3.05 4.16 -16.11
CA PHE A 183 3.88 3.75 -17.25
C PHE A 183 5.31 3.37 -16.90
N ASN A 184 5.90 3.99 -15.87
CA ASN A 184 7.30 3.81 -15.51
C ASN A 184 7.52 4.11 -14.02
N LEU A 185 8.63 3.61 -13.47
CA LEU A 185 9.19 4.09 -12.21
C LEU A 185 9.50 5.59 -12.29
N PHE A 186 9.41 6.28 -11.15
CA PHE A 186 9.79 7.70 -11.05
C PHE A 186 11.30 7.92 -11.08
N MET A 187 12.07 6.90 -10.76
CA MET A 187 13.54 6.89 -10.79
C MET A 187 14.06 5.61 -11.43
N HIS A 188 15.31 5.62 -11.89
CA HIS A 188 15.94 4.41 -12.41
C HIS A 188 15.98 3.32 -11.33
N PRO A 189 15.76 2.02 -11.66
CA PRO A 189 15.78 0.94 -10.67
C PRO A 189 17.02 0.94 -9.76
N ASP A 190 18.19 1.29 -10.30
CA ASP A 190 19.43 1.31 -9.52
C ASP A 190 19.46 2.45 -8.49
N VAL A 191 18.84 3.60 -8.78
CA VAL A 191 18.64 4.68 -7.80
C VAL A 191 17.70 4.19 -6.69
N TRP A 192 16.61 3.50 -7.05
CA TRP A 192 15.73 2.94 -6.03
C TRP A 192 16.45 1.92 -5.13
N ARG A 193 17.30 1.06 -5.72
CA ARG A 193 18.10 0.07 -5.00
C ARG A 193 19.14 0.69 -4.08
N GLU A 194 19.72 1.82 -4.46
CA GLU A 194 20.70 2.53 -3.64
C GLU A 194 20.02 3.25 -2.48
N PHE A 195 18.99 4.04 -2.76
CA PHE A 195 18.42 4.96 -1.79
C PHE A 195 17.32 4.37 -0.91
N TYR A 196 16.55 3.40 -1.39
CA TYR A 196 15.34 2.95 -0.71
C TYR A 196 15.39 1.49 -0.28
N LYS A 197 15.89 0.59 -1.14
CA LYS A 197 15.91 -0.86 -0.85
C LYS A 197 16.55 -1.23 0.51
N PRO A 198 17.69 -0.66 0.95
CA PRO A 198 18.30 -1.00 2.23
C PRO A 198 17.39 -0.66 3.42
N HIS A 199 16.65 0.44 3.32
CA HIS A 199 15.69 0.86 4.34
C HIS A 199 14.45 -0.02 4.37
N TYR A 200 14.03 -0.54 3.22
CA TYR A 200 12.94 -1.50 3.13
C TYR A 200 13.26 -2.87 3.71
N PHE A 201 14.53 -3.32 3.65
CA PHE A 201 14.95 -4.51 4.41
C PHE A 201 14.70 -4.36 5.91
N ASP A 202 14.94 -3.17 6.49
CA ASP A 202 14.66 -2.92 7.90
C ASP A 202 13.15 -2.92 8.18
N ILE A 203 12.38 -2.21 7.35
CA ILE A 203 10.92 -2.04 7.50
C ILE A 203 10.19 -3.37 7.39
N TYR A 204 10.35 -4.07 6.26
CA TYR A 204 9.70 -5.35 6.05
C TYR A 204 10.32 -6.43 6.94
N GLY A 205 11.62 -6.35 7.26
CA GLY A 205 12.25 -7.21 8.26
C GLY A 205 11.58 -7.12 9.64
N LEU A 206 11.19 -5.92 10.10
CA LEU A 206 10.42 -5.72 11.34
C LEU A 206 9.02 -6.34 11.25
N ILE A 207 8.36 -6.28 10.11
CA ILE A 207 7.05 -6.91 9.90
C ILE A 207 7.20 -8.44 9.93
N LYS A 208 8.12 -8.98 9.12
CA LYS A 208 8.34 -10.42 8.97
C LYS A 208 8.83 -11.09 10.25
N LYS A 209 9.70 -10.46 11.05
CA LYS A 209 10.17 -11.04 12.33
C LYS A 209 9.06 -11.24 13.36
N ASN A 210 7.93 -10.54 13.20
CA ASN A 210 6.75 -10.67 14.06
C ASN A 210 5.70 -11.64 13.47
N ASN A 211 6.01 -12.36 12.39
CA ASN A 211 5.10 -13.26 11.67
C ASN A 211 3.86 -12.57 11.10
N ILE A 212 4.00 -11.30 10.73
CA ILE A 212 2.95 -10.49 10.12
C ILE A 212 3.10 -10.57 8.60
N ILE A 213 1.97 -10.63 7.88
CA ILE A 213 1.96 -10.56 6.41
C ILE A 213 2.32 -9.13 5.99
N ALA A 214 3.36 -8.99 5.18
CA ALA A 214 3.80 -7.74 4.61
C ALA A 214 3.06 -7.47 3.30
N MET A 215 2.07 -6.58 3.35
CA MET A 215 1.39 -6.07 2.16
C MET A 215 1.98 -4.71 1.81
N HIS A 216 2.35 -4.51 0.55
CA HIS A 216 2.79 -3.21 0.05
C HIS A 216 1.75 -2.68 -0.94
N HIS A 217 1.20 -1.51 -0.66
CA HIS A 217 0.35 -0.81 -1.61
C HIS A 217 1.20 0.11 -2.48
N ALA A 218 1.06 -0.07 -3.79
CA ALA A 218 1.50 0.89 -4.80
C ALA A 218 0.77 0.64 -6.13
N ASP A 219 0.03 1.62 -6.61
CA ASP A 219 -0.86 1.48 -7.77
C ASP A 219 -0.21 1.86 -9.10
N SER A 220 1.00 1.34 -9.33
CA SER A 220 1.91 1.84 -10.36
C SER A 220 2.65 0.76 -11.16
N TYR A 221 3.44 1.19 -12.15
CA TYR A 221 4.33 0.33 -12.91
C TYR A 221 5.64 0.12 -12.14
N LEU A 222 5.82 -1.07 -11.56
CA LEU A 222 6.98 -1.41 -10.72
C LEU A 222 7.71 -2.70 -11.17
N GLN A 223 7.34 -3.26 -12.33
CA GLN A 223 7.93 -4.49 -12.87
C GLN A 223 9.48 -4.58 -12.80
N PRO A 224 10.26 -3.52 -13.07
CA PRO A 224 11.73 -3.57 -13.01
C PRO A 224 12.33 -3.86 -11.63
N ILE A 225 11.53 -3.70 -10.56
CA ILE A 225 11.93 -3.91 -9.16
C ILE A 225 11.09 -4.98 -8.45
N ALA A 226 10.27 -5.74 -9.18
CA ALA A 226 9.40 -6.76 -8.57
C ALA A 226 10.18 -7.89 -7.88
N LYS A 227 11.39 -8.23 -8.35
CA LYS A 227 12.27 -9.17 -7.64
C LYS A 227 12.81 -8.57 -6.35
N ASP A 228 13.13 -7.28 -6.37
CA ASP A 228 13.61 -6.57 -5.19
C ASP A 228 12.53 -6.53 -4.09
N MET A 229 11.24 -6.46 -4.46
CA MET A 229 10.12 -6.55 -3.51
C MET A 229 10.11 -7.87 -2.74
N VAL A 230 10.34 -8.99 -3.42
CA VAL A 230 10.49 -10.31 -2.76
C VAL A 230 11.70 -10.31 -1.85
N GLU A 231 12.83 -9.77 -2.31
CA GLU A 231 14.07 -9.77 -1.54
C GLU A 231 13.94 -8.99 -0.23
N VAL A 232 13.28 -7.82 -0.24
CA VAL A 232 13.06 -7.04 0.99
C VAL A 232 12.02 -7.67 1.92
N GLY A 233 11.20 -8.61 1.43
CA GLY A 233 10.27 -9.40 2.23
C GLY A 233 8.80 -9.00 2.09
N ILE A 234 8.39 -8.40 0.97
CA ILE A 234 6.98 -8.17 0.66
C ILE A 234 6.32 -9.51 0.30
N ASP A 235 5.19 -9.82 0.92
CA ASP A 235 4.39 -11.01 0.65
C ASP A 235 3.32 -10.74 -0.43
N ILE A 236 2.68 -9.57 -0.35
CA ILE A 236 1.61 -9.13 -1.26
C ILE A 236 1.97 -7.76 -1.81
N TRP A 237 1.99 -7.62 -3.13
CA TRP A 237 1.93 -6.32 -3.78
C TRP A 237 0.48 -6.05 -4.17
N GLU A 238 -0.12 -5.09 -3.48
CA GLU A 238 -1.46 -4.58 -3.73
C GLU A 238 -1.38 -3.30 -4.59
N GLY A 239 -2.30 -3.15 -5.53
CA GLY A 239 -2.31 -2.05 -6.51
C GLY A 239 -1.74 -2.44 -7.88
N ILE A 240 -1.46 -3.72 -8.15
CA ILE A 240 -0.81 -4.07 -9.43
C ILE A 240 -1.68 -3.70 -10.64
N LEU A 241 -1.18 -2.78 -11.46
CA LEU A 241 -1.84 -2.35 -12.68
C LEU A 241 -1.66 -3.36 -13.82
N PRO A 242 -2.67 -3.54 -14.71
CA PRO A 242 -2.53 -4.31 -15.95
C PRO A 242 -1.48 -3.78 -16.94
N SER A 243 -0.92 -2.58 -16.72
CA SER A 243 0.23 -2.09 -17.50
C SER A 243 1.54 -2.81 -17.17
N ASN A 244 1.60 -3.51 -16.03
CA ASN A 244 2.67 -4.47 -15.74
C ASN A 244 2.37 -5.81 -16.43
N ASP A 245 3.41 -6.53 -16.84
CA ASP A 245 3.26 -7.93 -17.27
C ASP A 245 3.15 -8.83 -16.03
N ILE A 246 1.92 -8.95 -15.51
CA ILE A 246 1.58 -9.68 -14.28
C ILE A 246 2.07 -11.14 -14.35
N GLN A 247 1.85 -11.84 -15.47
CA GLN A 247 2.30 -13.23 -15.62
C GLN A 247 3.81 -13.35 -15.62
N LYS A 248 4.51 -12.43 -16.28
CA LYS A 248 5.97 -12.38 -16.23
C LYS A 248 6.47 -12.08 -14.82
N ILE A 249 5.86 -11.15 -14.09
CA ILE A 249 6.25 -10.84 -12.71
C ILE A 249 6.14 -12.08 -11.83
N LYS A 250 5.02 -12.81 -11.88
CA LYS A 250 4.84 -14.05 -11.10
C LYS A 250 5.95 -15.07 -11.37
N LYS A 251 6.33 -15.24 -12.64
CA LYS A 251 7.42 -16.15 -13.04
C LYS A 251 8.77 -15.63 -12.57
N ASP A 252 9.04 -14.34 -12.75
CA ASP A 252 10.30 -13.69 -12.40
C ASP A 252 10.55 -13.65 -10.88
N THR A 253 9.48 -13.68 -10.07
CA THR A 253 9.52 -13.74 -8.60
C THR A 253 9.47 -15.17 -8.05
N ASP A 254 9.59 -16.20 -8.90
CA ASP A 254 9.41 -17.62 -8.54
C ASP A 254 8.08 -17.89 -7.79
N TYR A 255 7.03 -17.13 -8.10
CA TYR A 255 5.74 -17.20 -7.41
C TYR A 255 5.85 -16.96 -5.89
N LYS A 256 6.79 -16.11 -5.46
CA LYS A 256 6.96 -15.70 -4.05
C LYS A 256 6.32 -14.35 -3.72
N LEU A 257 5.84 -13.63 -4.72
CA LEU A 257 5.10 -12.38 -4.57
C LEU A 257 3.65 -12.63 -5.00
N THR A 258 2.70 -12.50 -4.07
CA THR A 258 1.29 -12.50 -4.41
C THR A 258 0.89 -11.14 -4.97
N LEU A 259 0.20 -11.15 -6.11
CA LEU A 259 -0.17 -9.95 -6.83
C LEU A 259 -1.67 -9.70 -6.64
N MET A 260 -2.01 -8.62 -5.94
CA MET A 260 -3.38 -8.22 -5.62
C MET A 260 -3.75 -6.99 -6.46
N GLY A 261 -4.72 -7.16 -7.37
CA GLY A 261 -5.09 -6.14 -8.36
C GLY A 261 -5.51 -6.75 -9.70
N GLY A 262 -5.06 -6.12 -10.79
CA GLY A 262 -5.22 -6.65 -12.15
C GLY A 262 -6.59 -6.43 -12.81
N ILE A 263 -7.58 -5.88 -12.09
CA ILE A 263 -8.83 -5.38 -12.68
C ILE A 263 -8.62 -3.91 -13.06
N ASP A 264 -8.83 -3.55 -14.33
CA ASP A 264 -8.60 -2.17 -14.78
C ASP A 264 -9.78 -1.25 -14.37
N ALA A 265 -9.56 -0.43 -13.34
CA ALA A 265 -10.53 0.56 -12.88
C ALA A 265 -10.99 1.52 -13.99
N ALA A 266 -10.12 1.83 -14.97
CA ALA A 266 -10.48 2.71 -16.08
C ALA A 266 -11.48 2.07 -17.07
N ILE A 267 -11.74 0.76 -16.95
CA ILE A 267 -12.75 0.02 -17.71
C ILE A 267 -14.04 -0.12 -16.91
N VAL A 268 -13.93 -0.46 -15.63
CA VAL A 268 -15.08 -0.93 -14.83
C VAL A 268 -15.66 0.11 -13.88
N ASP A 269 -14.85 1.03 -13.38
CA ASP A 269 -15.23 2.00 -12.36
C ASP A 269 -15.33 3.39 -12.98
N ILE A 270 -16.37 3.56 -13.83
CA ILE A 270 -16.62 4.76 -14.64
C ILE A 270 -18.09 5.21 -14.51
N PRO A 271 -18.45 6.49 -14.81
CA PRO A 271 -19.80 7.02 -14.59
C PRO A 271 -20.97 6.24 -15.22
N ASN A 272 -20.71 5.50 -16.30
CA ASN A 272 -21.73 4.77 -17.07
C ASN A 272 -21.36 3.28 -17.19
N TRP A 273 -20.79 2.69 -16.14
CA TRP A 273 -20.46 1.28 -16.09
C TRP A 273 -21.71 0.40 -16.30
N THR A 274 -21.52 -0.82 -16.80
CA THR A 274 -22.57 -1.84 -16.89
C THR A 274 -22.09 -3.13 -16.25
N GLU A 275 -23.01 -3.90 -15.66
CA GLU A 275 -22.70 -5.19 -15.05
C GLU A 275 -21.96 -6.13 -16.03
N GLU A 276 -22.35 -6.14 -17.31
CA GLU A 276 -21.70 -6.94 -18.34
C GLU A 276 -20.21 -6.60 -18.51
N ILE A 277 -19.87 -5.30 -18.55
CA ILE A 277 -18.47 -4.84 -18.68
C ILE A 277 -17.67 -5.25 -17.45
N VAL A 278 -18.22 -5.04 -16.25
CA VAL A 278 -17.56 -5.40 -14.99
C VAL A 278 -17.29 -6.91 -14.95
N ARG A 279 -18.30 -7.74 -15.21
CA ARG A 279 -18.13 -9.20 -15.20
C ARG A 279 -17.13 -9.68 -16.24
N ALA A 280 -17.16 -9.09 -17.44
CA ALA A 280 -16.22 -9.43 -18.50
C ALA A 280 -14.77 -9.11 -18.12
N GLU A 281 -14.52 -7.97 -17.48
CA GLU A 281 -13.18 -7.57 -17.04
C GLU A 281 -12.67 -8.43 -15.86
N VAL A 282 -13.53 -8.78 -14.90
CA VAL A 282 -13.18 -9.71 -13.82
C VAL A 282 -12.84 -11.08 -14.37
N ALA A 283 -13.66 -11.61 -15.29
CA ALA A 283 -13.40 -12.88 -15.95
C ALA A 283 -12.11 -12.83 -16.78
N ARG A 284 -11.82 -11.69 -17.42
CA ARG A 284 -10.55 -11.44 -18.13
C ARG A 284 -9.37 -11.54 -17.16
N ALA A 285 -9.39 -10.80 -16.05
CA ALA A 285 -8.32 -10.82 -15.06
C ALA A 285 -8.11 -12.23 -14.47
N CYS A 286 -9.19 -12.93 -14.10
CA CYS A 286 -9.11 -14.30 -13.58
C CYS A 286 -8.52 -15.26 -14.63
N ARG A 287 -8.94 -15.18 -15.88
CA ARG A 287 -8.40 -16.01 -16.96
C ARG A 287 -6.93 -15.73 -17.24
N ASP A 288 -6.57 -14.46 -17.34
CA ASP A 288 -5.22 -14.06 -17.77
C ASP A 288 -4.19 -14.24 -16.65
N TYR A 289 -4.60 -14.13 -15.37
CA TYR A 289 -3.67 -14.05 -14.24
C TYR A 289 -3.73 -15.20 -13.24
N SER A 290 -4.71 -16.11 -13.31
CA SER A 290 -4.82 -17.23 -12.36
C SER A 290 -3.76 -18.32 -12.53
N GLU A 291 -3.24 -18.52 -13.75
CA GLU A 291 -2.28 -19.58 -14.04
C GLU A 291 -1.06 -19.50 -13.11
N GLY A 292 -0.80 -20.57 -12.36
CA GLY A 292 0.32 -20.66 -11.42
C GLY A 292 0.11 -19.98 -10.06
N GLY A 293 -1.14 -19.66 -9.66
CA GLY A 293 -1.46 -19.20 -8.29
C GLY A 293 -1.08 -17.73 -8.01
N CYS A 294 -0.86 -17.35 -6.74
CA CYS A 294 -0.32 -16.05 -6.31
C CYS A 294 -1.01 -14.81 -6.91
N PHE A 295 -2.33 -14.86 -7.08
CA PHE A 295 -3.12 -13.76 -7.62
C PHE A 295 -4.39 -13.57 -6.81
N ILE A 296 -4.68 -12.31 -6.46
CA ILE A 296 -5.91 -11.88 -5.80
C ILE A 296 -6.57 -10.84 -6.72
N PRO A 297 -7.67 -11.16 -7.40
CA PRO A 297 -8.35 -10.18 -8.24
C PRO A 297 -8.98 -9.09 -7.36
N CYS A 298 -8.67 -7.82 -7.63
CA CYS A 298 -9.33 -6.66 -7.05
C CYS A 298 -9.10 -5.41 -7.91
N LEU A 299 -9.85 -4.34 -7.62
CA LEU A 299 -9.47 -3.00 -8.07
C LEU A 299 -8.13 -2.60 -7.46
N THR A 300 -7.40 -1.71 -8.13
CA THR A 300 -6.04 -1.32 -7.72
C THR A 300 -6.02 -0.16 -6.73
N TYR A 301 -7.17 0.27 -6.23
CA TYR A 301 -7.25 1.27 -5.17
C TYR A 301 -6.85 0.63 -3.85
N GLY A 302 -6.08 1.35 -3.02
CA GLY A 302 -5.74 0.91 -1.67
C GLY A 302 -6.94 0.90 -0.73
N GLY A 303 -7.80 -0.12 -0.83
CA GLY A 303 -8.90 -0.38 0.09
C GLY A 303 -10.18 -0.89 -0.56
N GLU A 304 -11.14 -1.27 0.30
CA GLU A 304 -12.43 -1.81 -0.12
C GLU A 304 -13.28 -0.74 -0.84
N GLY A 305 -13.96 -1.16 -1.91
CA GLY A 305 -14.96 -0.36 -2.59
C GLY A 305 -14.54 0.13 -3.96
N SER A 306 -15.41 0.95 -4.53
CA SER A 306 -15.29 1.54 -5.87
C SER A 306 -15.80 2.99 -5.84
N ILE A 307 -15.39 3.82 -6.80
CA ILE A 307 -15.85 5.21 -6.90
C ILE A 307 -17.35 5.22 -7.24
N TYR A 308 -17.78 4.36 -8.16
CA TYR A 308 -19.18 4.32 -8.59
C TYR A 308 -19.96 3.25 -7.82
N PRO A 309 -21.12 3.59 -7.24
CA PRO A 309 -21.93 2.64 -6.47
C PRO A 309 -22.31 1.39 -7.28
N GLY A 310 -22.20 0.22 -6.66
CA GLY A 310 -22.57 -1.08 -7.23
C GLY A 310 -21.48 -1.77 -8.06
N VAL A 311 -20.41 -1.07 -8.48
CA VAL A 311 -19.30 -1.71 -9.22
C VAL A 311 -18.64 -2.78 -8.37
N ASN A 312 -18.22 -2.44 -7.14
CA ASN A 312 -17.59 -3.38 -6.21
C ASN A 312 -18.46 -4.62 -5.92
N ASP A 313 -19.78 -4.45 -5.77
CA ASP A 313 -20.69 -5.58 -5.52
C ASP A 313 -20.68 -6.59 -6.69
N VAL A 314 -20.66 -6.10 -7.93
CA VAL A 314 -20.58 -6.94 -9.13
C VAL A 314 -19.21 -7.60 -9.24
N ILE A 315 -18.12 -6.89 -8.91
CA ILE A 315 -16.77 -7.47 -8.91
C ILE A 315 -16.70 -8.65 -7.93
N MET A 316 -17.09 -8.44 -6.68
CA MET A 316 -17.08 -9.48 -5.64
C MET A 316 -17.97 -10.67 -6.01
N ASP A 317 -19.15 -10.44 -6.59
CA ASP A 317 -20.02 -11.53 -7.06
C ASP A 317 -19.36 -12.32 -8.21
N GLU A 318 -18.74 -11.63 -9.17
CA GLU A 318 -18.09 -12.30 -10.28
C GLU A 318 -16.84 -13.08 -9.86
N ILE A 319 -16.03 -12.58 -8.91
CA ILE A 319 -14.89 -13.34 -8.36
C ILE A 319 -15.36 -14.67 -7.74
N ARG A 320 -16.50 -14.66 -7.04
CA ARG A 320 -17.12 -15.89 -6.50
C ARG A 320 -17.60 -16.83 -7.62
N ASN A 321 -18.10 -16.29 -8.74
CA ASN A 321 -18.49 -17.10 -9.90
C ASN A 321 -17.27 -17.70 -10.60
N GLN A 322 -16.22 -16.92 -10.83
CA GLN A 322 -14.96 -17.40 -11.41
C GLN A 322 -14.31 -18.46 -10.51
N SER A 323 -14.42 -18.32 -9.18
CA SER A 323 -13.90 -19.34 -8.25
C SER A 323 -14.48 -20.74 -8.52
N LYS A 324 -15.78 -20.85 -8.83
CA LYS A 324 -16.45 -22.12 -9.17
C LYS A 324 -15.95 -22.73 -10.49
N ILE A 325 -15.31 -21.94 -11.35
CA ILE A 325 -14.79 -22.35 -12.66
C ILE A 325 -13.36 -22.88 -12.51
N TYR A 326 -12.51 -22.13 -11.81
CA TYR A 326 -11.07 -22.40 -11.71
C TYR A 326 -10.68 -23.34 -10.57
N PHE A 327 -11.49 -23.43 -9.52
CA PHE A 327 -11.25 -24.29 -8.37
C PHE A 327 -12.37 -25.33 -8.28
N LYS A 328 -12.01 -26.61 -8.37
CA LYS A 328 -12.93 -27.76 -8.35
C LYS A 328 -12.52 -28.78 -7.30
#